data_AF-A0A4Q6EZ94-F1
#
_entry.id   AF-A0A4Q6EZ94-F1
#
_cell.length_a   1.000
_cell.length_b   1.000
_cell.length_c   1.000
_cell.angle_alpha   90.00
_cell.angle_beta   90.00
_cell.angle_gamma   90.00
#
_symmetry.space_group_name_H-M   'P 1'
#
loop_
_entity.id
_entity.type
_entity.pdbx_description
1 polymer ?
#
loop_
_entity_poly.entity_id
_entity_poly.type
_entity_poly.pdbx_seq_one_letter_code
_entity_poly.pdbx_strand_id
1 'polypeptide(L)'
;MNARGGRSRASFLLVFALTLSFPRAALAAEISNTSQCSRLFSATLGPTPGELNSLHMAGGDLFSIAPKSAPQTAALNEALLKDLADLPLISRKGEAGLKAVGLTQDGIERLFADAMENPQVRESLCGGYNGSSKSLGFCWGRAMAMHLKALGAGLPNRSVRKLWAVGDLKNAGTEWRYHVTTLVRHEDGSWYAVDPIFGRPLKADEWFLRMRSEFDAQKTMRIYSSPASRFSPNTWAKYRRAELSKELYHSFFADLLNSIHRENTGRPGAWAGSDLGPIPADVMRKLKSSVRPAAWAITGLGAVYLTGLGLSSLKYEPKKRPSRSSTE
;
A
#
# COMPACT_ATOMS: atom_id res chain seq x y z
N MET A 1 80.30 -40.23 -2.45
CA MET A 1 80.23 -40.94 -3.75
C MET A 1 78.78 -40.82 -4.23
N ASN A 2 78.38 -39.74 -4.91
CA ASN A 2 78.39 -39.48 -6.37
C ASN A 2 77.56 -40.44 -7.24
N ALA A 3 76.40 -39.94 -7.73
CA ALA A 3 75.84 -40.03 -9.11
C ALA A 3 74.35 -39.58 -9.04
N ARG A 4 73.89 -38.40 -9.48
CA ARG A 4 73.79 -37.73 -10.80
C ARG A 4 73.06 -38.50 -11.90
N GLY A 5 71.92 -37.93 -12.31
CA GLY A 5 71.18 -38.11 -13.57
C GLY A 5 69.69 -37.81 -13.33
N GLY A 6 69.00 -36.82 -13.89
CA GLY A 6 69.24 -35.96 -15.04
C GLY A 6 68.12 -36.18 -16.08
N ARG A 7 67.44 -35.07 -16.45
CA ARG A 7 66.39 -34.88 -17.51
C ARG A 7 64.94 -34.99 -17.03
N SER A 8 63.95 -34.31 -17.61
CA SER A 8 63.81 -33.01 -18.27
C SER A 8 62.29 -32.84 -18.50
N ARG A 9 61.87 -31.59 -18.65
CA ARG A 9 60.50 -31.06 -18.78
C ARG A 9 59.67 -31.66 -19.92
N ALA A 10 58.34 -31.65 -19.77
CA ALA A 10 57.42 -31.05 -20.75
C ALA A 10 55.99 -30.94 -20.20
N SER A 11 55.49 -29.72 -20.16
CA SER A 11 54.11 -29.34 -19.89
C SER A 11 53.24 -29.57 -21.14
N PHE A 12 51.99 -30.00 -20.96
CA PHE A 12 50.94 -29.81 -21.97
C PHE A 12 49.75 -29.09 -21.31
N LEU A 13 49.59 -27.81 -21.68
CA LEU A 13 48.36 -27.05 -21.50
C LEU A 13 47.36 -27.52 -22.56
N LEU A 14 46.13 -27.81 -22.14
CA LEU A 14 44.98 -27.91 -23.04
C LEU A 14 44.12 -26.65 -22.82
N VAL A 15 44.14 -25.72 -23.80
CA VAL A 15 43.24 -24.56 -23.84
C VAL A 15 42.26 -24.80 -24.99
N PHE A 16 40.98 -24.96 -24.66
CA PHE A 16 39.89 -24.98 -25.63
C PHE A 16 39.60 -23.53 -26.07
N ALA A 17 39.87 -23.21 -27.33
CA ALA A 17 39.41 -22.00 -27.99
C ALA A 17 38.28 -22.39 -28.97
N LEU A 18 37.04 -22.06 -28.62
CA LEU A 18 35.87 -22.18 -29.50
C LEU A 18 35.62 -20.81 -30.13
N THR A 19 36.10 -20.64 -31.36
CA THR A 19 35.76 -19.50 -32.22
C THR A 19 34.51 -19.84 -33.04
N LEU A 20 33.37 -19.25 -32.70
CA LEU A 20 32.19 -19.22 -33.56
C LEU A 20 32.14 -17.89 -34.31
N SER A 21 32.41 -17.98 -35.61
CA SER A 21 32.21 -16.93 -36.59
C SER A 21 30.72 -16.76 -36.88
N PHE A 22 30.20 -15.52 -36.83
CA PHE A 22 28.88 -15.18 -37.38
C PHE A 22 29.05 -14.25 -38.59
N PRO A 23 28.37 -14.51 -39.72
CA PRO A 23 28.34 -13.59 -40.84
C PRO A 23 27.34 -12.46 -40.57
N ARG A 24 27.64 -11.28 -41.13
CA ARG A 24 26.83 -10.07 -41.05
C ARG A 24 26.20 -9.80 -42.42
N ALA A 25 24.93 -9.35 -42.40
CA ALA A 25 24.07 -8.93 -43.52
C ALA A 25 23.41 -10.10 -44.30
N ALA A 26 22.13 -10.09 -44.69
CA ALA A 26 21.03 -9.12 -44.60
C ALA A 26 19.71 -9.89 -44.78
N LEU A 27 18.59 -9.30 -44.36
CA LEU A 27 17.43 -8.96 -45.20
C LEU A 27 16.12 -9.04 -44.41
N ALA A 28 15.32 -8.00 -44.61
CA ALA A 28 14.03 -7.73 -44.02
C ALA A 28 13.00 -8.86 -44.23
N ALA A 29 12.26 -9.16 -43.16
CA ALA A 29 10.82 -9.31 -43.15
C ALA A 29 10.41 -9.74 -41.75
N GLU A 30 9.83 -8.85 -40.93
CA GLU A 30 8.81 -9.35 -40.02
C GLU A 30 7.74 -8.32 -39.70
N ILE A 31 6.54 -8.79 -39.97
CA ILE A 31 5.24 -8.17 -39.93
C ILE A 31 4.83 -7.97 -38.47
N SER A 32 4.11 -6.88 -38.23
CA SER A 32 3.44 -6.50 -36.98
C SER A 32 2.95 -7.68 -36.12
N ASN A 33 3.60 -7.93 -34.99
CA ASN A 33 3.11 -8.85 -33.97
C ASN A 33 2.64 -8.11 -32.70
N THR A 34 1.84 -7.06 -32.88
CA THR A 34 1.13 -6.35 -31.80
C THR A 34 -0.11 -7.12 -31.30
N SER A 35 -0.49 -8.23 -31.94
CA SER A 35 -1.72 -8.97 -31.60
C SER A 35 -1.54 -10.16 -30.64
N GLN A 36 -0.31 -10.58 -30.34
CA GLN A 36 -0.03 -11.67 -29.40
C GLN A 36 0.20 -11.21 -27.95
N CYS A 37 0.66 -9.98 -27.71
CA CYS A 37 0.70 -9.41 -26.36
C CYS A 37 -0.71 -9.19 -25.78
N SER A 38 -1.74 -8.97 -26.59
CA SER A 38 -3.09 -8.73 -26.06
C SER A 38 -3.80 -9.99 -25.50
N ARG A 39 -3.35 -11.21 -25.85
CA ARG A 39 -4.03 -12.45 -25.43
C ARG A 39 -3.54 -13.01 -24.10
N LEU A 40 -2.30 -12.72 -23.70
CA LEU A 40 -1.82 -13.01 -22.34
C LEU A 40 -2.37 -12.03 -21.29
N PHE A 41 -2.89 -10.88 -21.73
CA PHE A 41 -3.46 -9.83 -20.87
C PHE A 41 -4.88 -10.11 -20.35
N SER A 42 -5.57 -11.14 -20.84
CA SER A 42 -6.95 -11.46 -20.41
C SER A 42 -7.09 -12.76 -19.60
N ALA A 43 -6.00 -13.50 -19.33
CA ALA A 43 -6.07 -14.86 -18.78
C ALA A 43 -5.84 -14.99 -17.26
N THR A 44 -5.73 -13.88 -16.52
CA THR A 44 -5.66 -13.91 -15.05
C THR A 44 -6.98 -13.45 -14.44
N LEU A 45 -8.04 -14.22 -14.75
CA LEU A 45 -9.34 -14.30 -14.09
C LEU A 45 -9.67 -13.08 -13.21
N GLY A 46 -10.09 -11.99 -13.86
CA GLY A 46 -10.93 -11.01 -13.18
C GLY A 46 -12.20 -11.73 -12.69
N PRO A 47 -12.79 -11.29 -11.56
CA PRO A 47 -14.05 -11.87 -11.09
C PRO A 47 -15.06 -11.81 -12.23
N THR A 48 -15.81 -12.90 -12.40
CA THR A 48 -16.86 -12.93 -13.42
C THR A 48 -17.90 -11.85 -13.09
N PRO A 49 -18.56 -11.23 -14.08
CA PRO A 49 -19.61 -10.24 -13.85
C PRO A 49 -20.72 -10.70 -12.89
N GLY A 50 -20.91 -12.02 -12.71
CA GLY A 50 -21.83 -12.60 -11.72
C GLY A 50 -21.30 -12.61 -10.28
N GLU A 51 -20.00 -12.83 -10.03
CA GLU A 51 -19.37 -12.73 -8.70
C GLU A 51 -19.27 -11.28 -8.20
N LEU A 52 -19.44 -10.31 -9.10
CA LEU A 52 -19.37 -8.87 -8.84
C LEU A 52 -20.69 -8.26 -8.36
N ASN A 53 -21.82 -8.97 -8.47
CA ASN A 53 -23.15 -8.41 -8.20
C ASN A 53 -23.65 -8.56 -6.75
N SER A 54 -23.08 -9.46 -5.95
CA SER A 54 -23.50 -9.64 -4.55
C SER A 54 -22.61 -8.93 -3.53
N LEU A 55 -21.35 -8.69 -3.85
CA LEU A 55 -20.53 -7.76 -3.07
C LEU A 55 -21.00 -6.35 -3.40
N HIS A 56 -21.30 -5.55 -2.37
CA HIS A 56 -21.53 -4.11 -2.41
C HIS A 56 -20.34 -3.33 -3.01
N MET A 57 -20.01 -3.62 -4.26
CA MET A 57 -19.05 -2.97 -5.10
C MET A 57 -19.70 -1.68 -5.56
N ALA A 58 -19.60 -0.68 -4.68
CA ALA A 58 -20.16 0.63 -4.90
C ALA A 58 -19.69 1.25 -6.23
N GLY A 59 -20.45 0.98 -7.29
CA GLY A 59 -20.47 1.73 -8.55
C GLY A 59 -20.54 3.22 -8.23
N GLY A 60 -19.66 4.05 -8.81
CA GLY A 60 -19.67 5.49 -8.57
C GLY A 60 -19.14 5.93 -7.20
N ASP A 61 -19.73 7.02 -6.70
CA ASP A 61 -19.31 7.78 -5.53
C ASP A 61 -19.77 7.13 -4.22
N LEU A 62 -18.83 6.75 -3.34
CA LEU A 62 -19.16 6.13 -2.05
C LEU A 62 -19.98 7.05 -1.13
N PHE A 63 -19.91 8.36 -1.32
CA PHE A 63 -20.66 9.33 -0.53
C PHE A 63 -22.13 9.39 -0.91
N SER A 64 -22.47 9.15 -2.18
CA SER A 64 -23.86 9.28 -2.66
C SER A 64 -24.75 8.11 -2.26
N ILE A 65 -24.13 6.97 -1.97
CA ILE A 65 -24.82 5.72 -1.59
C ILE A 65 -24.77 5.43 -0.08
N ALA A 66 -24.20 6.33 0.71
CA ALA A 66 -24.15 6.18 2.16
C ALA A 66 -25.57 6.24 2.75
N PRO A 67 -25.99 5.23 3.54
CA PRO A 67 -27.29 5.24 4.19
C PRO A 67 -27.40 6.41 5.16
N LYS A 68 -28.61 6.95 5.31
CA LYS A 68 -28.87 8.11 6.18
C LYS A 68 -29.18 7.72 7.63
N SER A 69 -29.34 6.43 7.95
CA SER A 69 -29.73 5.97 9.30
C SER A 69 -28.76 4.95 9.88
N ALA A 70 -28.49 5.05 11.19
CA ALA A 70 -27.57 4.16 11.90
C ALA A 70 -28.00 2.66 11.86
N PRO A 71 -29.29 2.29 12.02
CA PRO A 71 -29.70 0.89 11.94
C PRO A 71 -29.46 0.28 10.56
N GLN A 72 -29.81 1.01 9.50
CA GLN A 72 -29.58 0.55 8.12
C GLN A 72 -28.08 0.40 7.84
N THR A 73 -27.27 1.37 8.27
CA THR A 73 -25.81 1.30 8.15
C THR A 73 -25.23 0.10 8.90
N ALA A 74 -25.71 -0.20 10.10
CA ALA A 74 -25.25 -1.35 10.88
C ALA A 74 -25.53 -2.67 10.15
N ALA A 75 -26.76 -2.89 9.67
CA ALA A 75 -27.12 -4.09 8.93
C ALA A 75 -26.29 -4.26 7.65
N LEU A 76 -26.05 -3.18 6.91
CA LEU A 76 -25.23 -3.21 5.70
C LEU A 76 -23.74 -3.47 5.98
N ASN A 77 -23.23 -3.00 7.13
CA ASN A 77 -21.86 -3.28 7.56
C ASN A 77 -21.70 -4.76 7.96
N GLU A 78 -22.66 -5.31 8.70
CA GLU A 78 -22.69 -6.72 9.06
C GLU A 78 -22.76 -7.62 7.81
N ALA A 79 -23.65 -7.30 6.87
CA ALA A 79 -23.75 -8.00 5.60
C ALA A 79 -22.41 -7.97 4.83
N LEU A 80 -21.76 -6.81 4.72
CA LEU A 80 -20.47 -6.71 4.03
C LEU A 80 -19.36 -7.54 4.72
N LEU A 81 -19.30 -7.55 6.05
CA LEU A 81 -18.30 -8.34 6.78
C LEU A 81 -18.56 -9.84 6.60
N LYS A 82 -19.82 -10.26 6.59
CA LYS A 82 -20.22 -11.62 6.27
C LYS A 82 -19.82 -11.99 4.83
N ASP A 83 -20.13 -11.15 3.85
CA ASP A 83 -19.73 -11.37 2.46
C ASP A 83 -18.22 -11.51 2.31
N LEU A 84 -17.43 -10.67 3.01
CA LEU A 84 -15.98 -10.78 3.01
C LEU A 84 -15.51 -12.12 3.58
N ALA A 85 -16.09 -12.59 4.68
CA ALA A 85 -15.78 -13.88 5.28
C ALA A 85 -16.13 -15.05 4.35
N ASP A 86 -17.26 -14.95 3.63
CA ASP A 86 -17.77 -15.98 2.73
C ASP A 86 -17.07 -16.00 1.35
N LEU A 87 -16.25 -14.98 1.02
CA LEU A 87 -15.50 -14.99 -0.23
C LEU A 87 -14.64 -16.26 -0.32
N PRO A 88 -14.64 -16.98 -1.44
CA PRO A 88 -13.88 -18.22 -1.55
C PRO A 88 -12.38 -17.93 -1.50
N LEU A 89 -11.65 -18.79 -0.79
CA LEU A 89 -10.21 -18.74 -0.82
C LEU A 89 -9.73 -19.16 -2.20
N ILE A 90 -8.91 -18.30 -2.77
CA ILE A 90 -8.31 -18.55 -4.06
C ILE A 90 -7.32 -19.69 -3.91
N SER A 91 -7.47 -20.69 -4.76
CA SER A 91 -6.47 -21.75 -4.89
C SER A 91 -5.66 -21.57 -6.17
N ARG A 92 -4.35 -21.84 -6.11
CA ARG A 92 -3.49 -22.07 -7.27
C ARG A 92 -3.11 -23.54 -7.28
N LYS A 93 -3.15 -24.16 -8.47
CA LYS A 93 -2.62 -25.52 -8.65
C LYS A 93 -1.10 -25.46 -8.55
N GLY A 94 -0.55 -25.96 -7.46
CA GLY A 94 0.88 -26.22 -7.28
C GLY A 94 1.22 -27.69 -7.56
N GLU A 95 2.50 -28.03 -7.47
CA GLU A 95 3.00 -29.41 -7.67
C GLU A 95 2.37 -30.41 -6.69
N ALA A 96 2.07 -29.97 -5.46
CA ALA A 96 1.44 -30.77 -4.41
C ALA A 96 -0.11 -30.65 -4.38
N GLY A 97 -0.74 -30.04 -5.39
CA GLY A 97 -2.19 -29.83 -5.45
C GLY A 97 -2.61 -28.37 -5.28
N LEU A 98 -3.90 -28.14 -4.97
CA LEU A 98 -4.45 -26.79 -4.79
C LEU A 98 -3.93 -26.18 -3.49
N LYS A 99 -3.09 -25.15 -3.60
CA LYS A 99 -2.62 -24.37 -2.45
C LYS A 99 -3.44 -23.10 -2.32
N ALA A 100 -3.98 -22.88 -1.12
CA ALA A 100 -4.52 -21.61 -0.67
C ALA A 100 -3.57 -20.44 -0.99
N VAL A 101 -4.09 -19.38 -1.59
CA VAL A 101 -3.30 -18.18 -1.94
C VAL A 101 -3.65 -17.05 -1.00
N GLY A 102 -3.03 -17.10 0.18
CA GLY A 102 -3.02 -16.06 1.19
C GLY A 102 -1.62 -15.95 1.82
N LEU A 103 -1.43 -14.93 2.66
CA LEU A 103 -0.23 -14.80 3.49
C LEU A 103 -0.44 -15.58 4.80
N THR A 104 0.65 -16.09 5.37
CA THR A 104 0.68 -16.51 6.78
C THR A 104 0.57 -15.29 7.70
N GLN A 105 0.29 -15.49 8.98
CA GLN A 105 0.31 -14.41 9.98
C GLN A 105 1.67 -13.67 9.97
N ASP A 106 2.79 -14.39 10.01
CA ASP A 106 4.14 -13.81 9.88
C ASP A 106 4.33 -13.01 8.57
N GLY A 107 3.72 -13.48 7.48
CA GLY A 107 3.76 -12.79 6.19
C GLY A 107 2.99 -11.46 6.22
N ILE A 108 1.86 -11.40 6.93
CA ILE A 108 1.07 -10.18 7.12
C ILE A 108 1.81 -9.20 8.04
N GLU A 109 2.42 -9.69 9.11
CA GLU A 109 3.22 -8.88 10.04
C GLU A 109 4.46 -8.31 9.36
N ARG A 110 5.14 -9.13 8.55
CA ARG A 110 6.28 -8.67 7.74
C ARG A 110 5.85 -7.63 6.71
N LEU A 111 4.73 -7.85 6.02
CA LEU A 111 4.18 -6.87 5.08
C LEU A 111 3.92 -5.51 5.78
N PHE A 112 3.37 -5.55 7.00
CA PHE A 112 3.15 -4.35 7.80
C PHE A 112 4.48 -3.68 8.19
N ALA A 113 5.44 -4.45 8.71
CA ALA A 113 6.75 -3.93 9.10
C ALA A 113 7.49 -3.29 7.90
N ASP A 114 7.58 -4.00 6.77
CA ASP A 114 8.21 -3.51 5.53
C ASP A 114 7.56 -2.21 5.04
N ALA A 115 6.26 -2.04 5.25
CA ALA A 115 5.56 -0.82 4.89
C ALA A 115 5.77 0.31 5.90
N MET A 116 5.92 -0.01 7.18
CA MET A 116 6.30 0.96 8.22
C MET A 116 7.75 1.41 8.08
N GLU A 117 8.63 0.67 7.42
CA GLU A 117 9.98 1.13 7.09
C GLU A 117 10.00 2.15 5.95
N ASN A 118 8.94 2.23 5.15
CA ASN A 118 8.85 3.16 4.03
C ASN A 118 8.71 4.63 4.55
N PRO A 119 9.62 5.54 4.18
CA PRO A 119 9.59 6.92 4.66
C PRO A 119 8.29 7.64 4.35
N GLN A 120 7.72 7.45 3.16
CA GLN A 120 6.46 8.10 2.76
C GLN A 120 5.31 7.62 3.64
N VAL A 121 5.24 6.32 3.94
CA VAL A 121 4.21 5.78 4.85
C VAL A 121 4.34 6.43 6.23
N ARG A 122 5.54 6.46 6.80
CA ARG A 122 5.80 7.08 8.12
C ARG A 122 5.51 8.57 8.14
N GLU A 123 6.05 9.32 7.19
CA GLU A 123 5.89 10.77 7.12
C GLU A 123 4.43 11.17 6.90
N SER A 124 3.65 10.36 6.18
CA SER A 124 2.20 10.58 6.04
C SER A 124 1.43 10.43 7.34
N LEU A 125 1.97 9.74 8.35
CA LEU A 125 1.39 9.68 9.69
C LEU A 125 1.72 10.93 10.51
N CYS A 126 2.89 11.53 10.25
CA CYS A 126 3.37 12.72 10.95
C CYS A 126 3.03 14.05 10.25
N GLY A 127 2.35 14.00 9.10
CA GLY A 127 1.95 15.18 8.33
C GLY A 127 3.05 15.83 7.48
N GLY A 128 4.17 15.15 7.24
CA GLY A 128 5.31 15.71 6.49
C GLY A 128 4.98 16.15 5.06
N TYR A 129 4.00 15.48 4.43
CA TYR A 129 3.51 15.81 3.08
C TYR A 129 2.31 16.75 3.06
N ASN A 130 1.82 17.23 4.21
CA ASN A 130 0.57 17.99 4.27
C ASN A 130 0.73 19.45 3.81
N GLY A 131 1.95 19.96 3.60
CA GLY A 131 2.18 21.35 3.22
C GLY A 131 1.38 22.33 4.10
N SER A 132 0.84 23.39 3.49
CA SER A 132 -0.11 24.30 4.14
C SER A 132 -1.53 23.72 4.23
N SER A 133 -1.84 22.68 3.46
CA SER A 133 -3.12 21.98 3.48
C SER A 133 -3.19 20.96 4.62
N LYS A 134 -3.49 21.44 5.82
CA LYS A 134 -3.61 20.62 7.05
C LYS A 134 -4.65 19.47 6.99
N SER A 135 -5.34 19.26 5.88
CA SER A 135 -6.50 18.35 5.77
C SER A 135 -6.27 17.07 4.95
N LEU A 136 -5.16 16.89 4.25
CA LEU A 136 -4.93 15.68 3.45
C LEU A 136 -4.44 14.54 4.37
N GLY A 137 -5.34 13.67 4.83
CA GLY A 137 -4.98 12.54 5.71
C GLY A 137 -4.12 11.43 5.06
N PHE A 138 -3.82 11.52 3.76
CA PHE A 138 -3.03 10.58 2.93
C PHE A 138 -3.34 9.08 3.14
N CYS A 139 -4.53 8.73 3.65
CA CYS A 139 -4.94 7.35 3.91
C CYS A 139 -4.95 6.52 2.63
N TRP A 140 -5.38 7.10 1.51
CA TRP A 140 -5.33 6.45 0.20
C TRP A 140 -3.90 6.13 -0.24
N GLY A 141 -2.93 6.98 0.13
CA GLY A 141 -1.50 6.80 -0.14
C GLY A 141 -0.90 5.63 0.64
N ARG A 142 -1.18 5.55 1.94
CA ARG A 142 -0.80 4.40 2.76
C ARG A 142 -1.43 3.10 2.27
N ALA A 143 -2.73 3.12 1.98
CA ALA A 143 -3.41 1.96 1.40
C ALA A 143 -2.78 1.55 0.05
N MET A 144 -2.41 2.50 -0.81
CA MET A 144 -1.71 2.20 -2.06
C MET A 144 -0.33 1.55 -1.82
N ALA A 145 0.45 2.03 -0.85
CA ALA A 145 1.73 1.41 -0.47
C ALA A 145 1.55 -0.06 -0.08
N MET A 146 0.56 -0.34 0.78
CA MET A 146 0.23 -1.70 1.22
C MET A 146 -0.21 -2.60 0.07
N HIS A 147 -1.04 -2.07 -0.83
CA HIS A 147 -1.47 -2.82 -2.00
C HIS A 147 -0.29 -3.21 -2.89
N LEU A 148 0.59 -2.25 -3.22
CA LEU A 148 1.76 -2.53 -4.07
C LEU A 148 2.74 -3.51 -3.40
N LYS A 149 2.98 -3.38 -2.09
CA LYS A 149 3.82 -4.32 -1.34
C LYS A 149 3.19 -5.71 -1.26
N ALA A 150 1.88 -5.82 -1.07
CA ALA A 150 1.16 -7.09 -1.09
C ALA A 150 1.31 -7.81 -2.45
N LEU A 151 1.21 -7.08 -3.56
CA LEU A 151 1.47 -7.63 -4.89
C LEU A 151 2.93 -8.07 -5.06
N GLY A 152 3.88 -7.28 -4.57
CA GLY A 152 5.31 -7.64 -4.56
C GLY A 152 5.62 -8.89 -3.72
N ALA A 153 4.82 -9.15 -2.69
CA ALA A 153 4.86 -10.39 -1.90
C ALA A 153 4.20 -11.60 -2.59
N GLY A 154 3.75 -11.44 -3.85
CA GLY A 154 3.20 -12.53 -4.67
C GLY A 154 1.71 -12.80 -4.48
N LEU A 155 1.00 -11.99 -3.67
CA LEU A 155 -0.46 -12.10 -3.57
C LEU A 155 -1.12 -11.76 -4.92
N PRO A 156 -2.08 -12.55 -5.41
CA PRO A 156 -2.86 -12.21 -6.58
C PRO A 156 -3.77 -11.02 -6.26
N ASN A 157 -4.11 -10.22 -7.27
CA ASN A 157 -5.01 -9.07 -7.13
C ASN A 157 -6.31 -9.39 -6.39
N ARG A 158 -6.89 -10.58 -6.63
CA ARG A 158 -8.13 -11.03 -5.99
C ARG A 158 -7.99 -11.38 -4.50
N SER A 159 -6.76 -11.55 -3.99
CA SER A 159 -6.43 -11.70 -2.56
C SER A 159 -6.07 -10.36 -1.90
N VAL A 160 -6.28 -9.24 -2.59
CA VAL A 160 -6.05 -7.89 -2.07
C VAL A 160 -7.27 -7.01 -2.37
N ARG A 161 -7.79 -6.32 -1.36
CA ARG A 161 -8.93 -5.40 -1.51
C ARG A 161 -8.65 -4.08 -0.81
N LYS A 162 -9.50 -3.08 -1.04
CA LYS A 162 -9.59 -1.90 -0.17
C LYS A 162 -10.84 -1.99 0.66
N LEU A 163 -10.72 -1.61 1.92
CA LEU A 163 -11.86 -1.39 2.82
C LEU A 163 -11.93 0.11 3.13
N TRP A 164 -13.05 0.70 2.77
CA TRP A 164 -13.34 2.11 2.96
C TRP A 164 -14.26 2.26 4.16
N ALA A 165 -14.01 3.24 5.00
CA ALA A 165 -14.91 3.72 6.04
C ALA A 165 -15.38 5.11 5.62
N VAL A 166 -16.69 5.31 5.46
CA VAL A 166 -17.27 6.55 4.94
C VAL A 166 -18.34 7.05 5.91
N GLY A 167 -18.26 8.32 6.31
CA GLY A 167 -19.15 8.93 7.29
C GLY A 167 -18.51 10.14 7.95
N ASP A 168 -19.15 10.64 9.01
CA ASP A 168 -18.65 11.79 9.77
C ASP A 168 -17.63 11.33 10.83
N LEU A 169 -16.42 11.00 10.37
CA LEU A 169 -15.34 10.51 11.22
C LEU A 169 -14.59 11.69 11.86
N LYS A 170 -14.06 11.49 13.07
CA LYS A 170 -13.28 12.51 13.79
C LYS A 170 -12.03 11.92 14.40
N ASN A 171 -10.87 12.55 14.18
CA ASN A 171 -9.62 12.22 14.85
C ASN A 171 -8.93 13.49 15.37
N ALA A 172 -8.68 13.56 16.68
CA ALA A 172 -7.99 14.68 17.32
C ALA A 172 -8.54 16.07 16.91
N GLY A 173 -9.87 16.19 16.80
CA GLY A 173 -10.55 17.43 16.39
C GLY A 173 -10.56 17.70 14.89
N THR A 174 -9.92 16.87 14.07
CA THR A 174 -10.00 16.93 12.60
C THR A 174 -11.14 16.05 12.11
N GLU A 175 -12.00 16.60 11.27
CA GLU A 175 -13.07 15.85 10.62
C GLU A 175 -12.56 15.15 9.36
N TRP A 176 -12.86 13.86 9.24
CA TRP A 176 -12.59 13.06 8.05
C TRP A 176 -13.91 12.58 7.48
N ARG A 177 -14.12 12.79 6.19
CA ARG A 177 -15.31 12.24 5.51
C ARG A 177 -15.18 10.75 5.21
N TYR A 178 -13.94 10.25 5.21
CA TYR A 178 -13.64 8.85 4.98
C TYR A 178 -12.25 8.49 5.47
N HIS A 179 -12.02 7.18 5.61
CA HIS A 179 -10.73 6.55 5.78
C HIS A 179 -10.66 5.29 4.89
N VAL A 180 -9.46 4.83 4.56
CA VAL A 180 -9.28 3.64 3.72
C VAL A 180 -8.05 2.86 4.14
N THR A 181 -8.18 1.54 4.11
CA THR A 181 -7.08 0.59 4.32
C THR A 181 -7.04 -0.45 3.21
N THR A 182 -5.94 -1.18 3.13
CA THR A 182 -5.80 -2.36 2.27
C THR A 182 -6.06 -3.62 3.09
N LEU A 183 -6.94 -4.47 2.57
CA LEU A 183 -7.15 -5.82 3.05
C LEU A 183 -6.26 -6.79 2.29
N VAL A 184 -5.63 -7.71 3.02
CA VAL A 184 -4.92 -8.86 2.47
C VAL A 184 -5.57 -10.15 2.96
N ARG A 185 -5.57 -11.16 2.10
CA ARG A 185 -6.12 -12.48 2.43
C ARG A 185 -5.08 -13.29 3.23
N HIS A 186 -5.50 -13.83 4.36
CA HIS A 186 -4.72 -14.82 5.11
C HIS A 186 -4.94 -16.23 4.53
N GLU A 187 -4.02 -17.16 4.79
CA GLU A 187 -4.10 -18.54 4.29
C GLU A 187 -5.27 -19.35 4.87
N ASP A 188 -5.82 -18.95 6.02
CA ASP A 188 -7.05 -19.52 6.60
C ASP A 188 -8.35 -19.01 5.95
N GLY A 189 -8.25 -18.08 4.99
CA GLY A 189 -9.40 -17.45 4.36
C GLY A 189 -9.95 -16.20 5.05
N SER A 190 -9.40 -15.78 6.17
CA SER A 190 -9.79 -14.50 6.78
C SER A 190 -9.15 -13.31 6.06
N TRP A 191 -9.71 -12.12 6.27
CA TRP A 191 -9.18 -10.86 5.74
C TRP A 191 -8.55 -10.03 6.86
N TYR A 192 -7.34 -9.55 6.61
CA TYR A 192 -6.62 -8.65 7.52
C TYR A 192 -6.47 -7.28 6.90
N ALA A 193 -6.87 -6.25 7.63
CA ALA A 193 -6.57 -4.86 7.35
C ALA A 193 -5.14 -4.53 7.77
N VAL A 194 -4.35 -4.05 6.81
CA VAL A 194 -2.96 -3.61 7.04
C VAL A 194 -2.97 -2.08 7.09
N ASP A 195 -3.26 -1.53 8.27
CA ASP A 195 -3.44 -0.09 8.47
C ASP A 195 -2.44 0.50 9.46
N PRO A 196 -1.50 1.35 9.00
CA PRO A 196 -0.49 1.97 9.85
C PRO A 196 -1.05 2.78 11.02
N ILE A 197 -2.26 3.34 10.92
CA ILE A 197 -2.83 4.16 12.01
C ILE A 197 -3.08 3.35 13.28
N PHE A 198 -3.17 2.02 13.15
CA PHE A 198 -3.49 1.11 14.24
C PHE A 198 -2.29 0.38 14.83
N GLY A 199 -1.10 0.59 14.27
CA GLY A 199 0.17 0.06 14.79
C GLY A 199 0.38 -1.44 14.60
N ARG A 200 -0.62 -2.18 14.09
CA ARG A 200 -0.54 -3.60 13.75
C ARG A 200 -1.61 -3.99 12.73
N PRO A 201 -1.45 -5.13 12.03
CA PRO A 201 -2.54 -5.75 11.29
C PRO A 201 -3.71 -6.13 12.21
N LEU A 202 -4.93 -5.95 11.72
CA LEU A 202 -6.18 -6.32 12.40
C LEU A 202 -7.02 -7.19 11.48
N LYS A 203 -7.84 -8.09 12.02
CA LYS A 203 -8.89 -8.72 11.21
C LYS A 203 -9.88 -7.64 10.72
N ALA A 204 -10.56 -7.88 9.60
CA ALA A 204 -11.43 -6.87 8.98
C ALA A 204 -12.57 -6.39 9.90
N ASP A 205 -13.15 -7.30 10.69
CA ASP A 205 -14.17 -7.03 11.71
C ASP A 205 -13.57 -6.25 12.90
N GLU A 206 -12.40 -6.64 13.39
CA GLU A 206 -11.66 -5.90 14.43
C GLU A 206 -11.33 -4.47 13.98
N TRP A 207 -10.85 -4.30 12.75
CA TRP A 207 -10.58 -2.99 12.15
C TRP A 207 -11.85 -2.14 12.07
N PHE A 208 -12.97 -2.73 11.64
CA PHE A 208 -14.26 -2.05 11.60
C PHE A 208 -14.72 -1.59 12.98
N LEU A 209 -14.66 -2.48 13.98
CA LEU A 209 -15.05 -2.17 15.36
C LEU A 209 -14.20 -1.05 15.94
N ARG A 210 -12.89 -1.07 15.67
CA ARG A 210 -11.95 -0.04 16.12
C ARG A 210 -12.18 1.30 15.42
N MET A 211 -12.39 1.29 14.10
CA MET A 211 -12.78 2.50 13.36
C MET A 211 -14.07 3.11 13.91
N ARG A 212 -15.07 2.24 14.16
CA ARG A 212 -16.36 2.66 14.68
C ARG A 212 -16.24 3.20 16.11
N SER A 213 -15.44 2.60 16.97
CA SER A 213 -15.29 3.03 18.36
C SER A 213 -14.48 4.33 18.50
N GLU A 214 -13.37 4.43 17.78
CA GLU A 214 -12.40 5.53 17.93
C GLU A 214 -12.75 6.78 17.11
N PHE A 215 -13.34 6.62 15.91
CA PHE A 215 -13.51 7.75 14.98
C PHE A 215 -14.97 8.06 14.62
N ASP A 216 -15.91 7.14 14.83
CA ASP A 216 -17.33 7.33 14.48
C ASP A 216 -18.20 7.50 15.74
N ALA A 217 -18.22 8.71 16.29
CA ALA A 217 -19.00 9.03 17.49
C ALA A 217 -20.50 8.78 17.29
N GLN A 218 -21.02 9.07 16.09
CA GLN A 218 -22.45 8.97 15.76
C GLN A 218 -22.89 7.56 15.34
N LYS A 219 -21.94 6.63 15.16
CA LYS A 219 -22.22 5.26 14.74
C LYS A 219 -22.91 5.18 13.38
N THR A 220 -22.66 6.16 12.51
CA THR A 220 -23.23 6.31 11.16
C THR A 220 -22.26 5.92 10.04
N MET A 221 -21.02 5.53 10.37
CA MET A 221 -20.01 5.10 9.41
C MET A 221 -20.45 3.85 8.65
N ARG A 222 -20.44 3.94 7.31
CA ARG A 222 -20.64 2.84 6.39
C ARG A 222 -19.30 2.34 5.86
N ILE A 223 -19.08 1.03 5.89
CA ILE A 223 -17.92 0.42 5.22
C ILE A 223 -18.22 -0.03 3.79
N TYR A 224 -17.23 -0.02 2.92
CA TYR A 224 -17.33 -0.54 1.55
C TYR A 224 -16.10 -1.34 1.18
N SER A 225 -16.25 -2.37 0.33
CA SER A 225 -15.12 -3.09 -0.24
C SER A 225 -14.99 -2.82 -1.73
N SER A 226 -13.76 -2.59 -2.21
CA SER A 226 -13.46 -2.38 -3.63
C SER A 226 -12.24 -3.18 -4.07
N PRO A 227 -11.94 -3.24 -5.38
CA PRO A 227 -10.67 -3.78 -5.83
C PRO A 227 -9.55 -2.90 -5.28
N ALA A 228 -8.40 -3.49 -4.99
CA ALA A 228 -7.28 -2.76 -4.38
C ALA A 228 -6.75 -1.62 -5.26
N SER A 229 -6.97 -1.70 -6.58
CA SER A 229 -6.57 -0.65 -7.54
C SER A 229 -7.39 0.64 -7.45
N ARG A 230 -8.55 0.65 -6.77
CA ARG A 230 -9.39 1.86 -6.66
C ARG A 230 -8.63 2.95 -5.91
N PHE A 231 -8.52 4.13 -6.51
CA PHE A 231 -7.76 5.24 -5.94
C PHE A 231 -8.58 6.13 -5.02
N SER A 232 -9.80 6.48 -5.41
CA SER A 232 -10.62 7.53 -4.79
C SER A 232 -11.98 7.00 -4.33
N PRO A 233 -12.59 7.58 -3.27
CA PRO A 233 -13.97 7.27 -2.90
C PRO A 233 -14.98 7.76 -3.96
N ASN A 234 -14.67 8.79 -4.75
CA ASN A 234 -15.66 9.39 -5.65
C ASN A 234 -15.77 8.68 -7.00
N THR A 235 -14.73 7.93 -7.37
CA THR A 235 -14.62 7.37 -8.72
C THR A 235 -14.05 5.96 -8.70
N TRP A 236 -14.30 5.23 -9.78
CA TRP A 236 -13.67 3.94 -10.06
C TRP A 236 -12.28 4.07 -10.68
N ALA A 237 -11.70 5.26 -10.65
CA ALA A 237 -10.39 5.48 -11.21
C ALA A 237 -9.39 4.53 -10.52
N LYS A 238 -8.74 3.71 -11.35
CA LYS A 238 -7.53 3.01 -10.98
C LYS A 238 -6.40 4.03 -10.76
N TYR A 239 -5.28 3.58 -10.21
CA TYR A 239 -4.06 4.38 -10.17
C TYR A 239 -3.71 4.85 -11.58
N ARG A 240 -3.68 6.17 -11.78
CA ARG A 240 -3.30 6.80 -13.04
C ARG A 240 -2.20 7.80 -12.76
N ARG A 241 -1.16 7.79 -13.61
CA ARG A 241 -0.03 8.70 -13.46
C ARG A 241 -0.46 10.17 -13.31
N ALA A 242 -1.35 10.64 -14.18
CA ALA A 242 -1.84 12.01 -14.16
C ALA A 242 -2.52 12.39 -12.84
N GLU A 243 -3.21 11.45 -12.19
CA GLU A 243 -3.80 11.67 -10.88
C GLU A 243 -2.72 11.71 -9.80
N LEU A 244 -1.82 10.73 -9.79
CA LEU A 244 -0.76 10.62 -8.79
C LEU A 244 0.28 11.75 -8.86
N SER A 245 0.41 12.42 -10.01
CA SER A 245 1.34 13.53 -10.23
C SER A 245 0.76 14.90 -9.94
N LYS A 246 -0.45 15.00 -9.38
CA LYS A 246 -1.04 16.30 -9.02
C LYS A 246 -0.18 17.00 -7.96
N GLU A 247 0.04 18.30 -8.16
CA GLU A 247 0.88 19.13 -7.30
C GLU A 247 0.45 19.11 -5.83
N LEU A 248 -0.86 18.98 -5.58
CA LEU A 248 -1.44 18.89 -4.23
C LEU A 248 -0.88 17.73 -3.38
N TYR A 249 -0.24 16.73 -4.01
CA TYR A 249 0.38 15.61 -3.32
C TYR A 249 1.84 15.84 -2.95
N HIS A 250 2.45 16.99 -3.28
CA HIS A 250 3.81 17.35 -2.88
C HIS A 250 4.83 16.22 -3.10
N SER A 251 4.86 15.65 -4.31
CA SER A 251 5.67 14.48 -4.72
C SER A 251 5.45 13.16 -3.96
N PHE A 252 4.53 13.08 -2.98
CA PHE A 252 4.28 11.89 -2.17
C PHE A 252 4.24 10.58 -2.97
N PHE A 253 3.40 10.53 -4.02
CA PHE A 253 3.24 9.31 -4.82
C PHE A 253 4.45 8.98 -5.67
N ALA A 254 5.13 10.02 -6.16
CA ALA A 254 6.35 9.83 -6.92
C ALA A 254 7.44 9.22 -6.04
N ASP A 255 7.63 9.75 -4.83
CA ASP A 255 8.62 9.24 -3.88
C ASP A 255 8.27 7.83 -3.41
N LEU A 256 6.99 7.56 -3.15
CA LEU A 256 6.48 6.24 -2.77
C LEU A 256 6.76 5.20 -3.86
N LEU A 257 6.36 5.48 -5.11
CA LEU A 257 6.59 4.58 -6.24
C LEU A 257 8.08 4.35 -6.48
N ASN A 258 8.90 5.39 -6.33
CA ASN A 258 10.36 5.29 -6.44
C ASN A 258 10.96 4.40 -5.34
N SER A 259 10.48 4.52 -4.09
CA SER A 259 10.93 3.67 -2.99
C SER A 259 10.61 2.21 -3.26
N ILE A 260 9.35 1.91 -3.58
CA ILE A 260 8.92 0.53 -3.86
C ILE A 260 9.67 -0.04 -5.06
N HIS A 261 9.91 0.78 -6.09
CA HIS A 261 10.72 0.35 -7.24
C HIS A 261 12.15 -0.03 -6.83
N ARG A 262 12.85 0.80 -6.04
CA ARG A 262 14.20 0.51 -5.55
C ARG A 262 14.28 -0.75 -4.68
N GLU A 263 13.32 -0.90 -3.77
CA GLU A 263 13.20 -2.09 -2.91
C GLU A 263 13.12 -3.38 -3.74
N ASN A 264 12.45 -3.30 -4.89
CA ASN A 264 12.21 -4.43 -5.76
C ASN A 264 13.27 -4.63 -6.84
N THR A 265 13.98 -3.61 -7.32
CA THR A 265 15.09 -3.81 -8.28
C THR A 265 16.33 -4.40 -7.60
N GLY A 266 16.45 -4.28 -6.28
CA GLY A 266 17.41 -5.04 -5.49
C GLY A 266 17.01 -6.51 -5.25
N ARG A 267 15.80 -6.93 -5.64
CA ARG A 267 15.25 -8.27 -5.42
C ARG A 267 14.84 -8.91 -6.76
N PRO A 268 15.61 -9.86 -7.32
CA PRO A 268 15.24 -10.53 -8.57
C PRO A 268 13.81 -11.11 -8.51
N GLY A 269 12.92 -10.71 -9.41
CA GLY A 269 11.59 -11.32 -9.62
C GLY A 269 10.34 -10.56 -9.10
N ALA A 270 10.47 -9.40 -8.46
CA ALA A 270 9.36 -8.78 -7.70
C ALA A 270 8.24 -8.05 -8.52
N TRP A 271 8.33 -7.93 -9.85
CA TRP A 271 7.41 -7.07 -10.65
C TRP A 271 6.76 -7.70 -11.89
N ALA A 272 6.83 -9.02 -12.09
CA ALA A 272 6.37 -9.67 -13.32
C ALA A 272 4.83 -9.64 -13.57
N GLY A 273 4.06 -8.74 -12.96
CA GLY A 273 2.59 -8.68 -13.12
C GLY A 273 1.88 -7.38 -12.77
N SER A 274 2.56 -6.22 -12.65
CA SER A 274 1.85 -4.95 -12.40
C SER A 274 1.58 -4.16 -13.69
N ASP A 275 0.36 -3.65 -13.84
CA ASP A 275 -0.08 -2.77 -14.95
C ASP A 275 0.63 -1.39 -14.98
N LEU A 276 1.48 -1.07 -14.00
CA LEU A 276 2.10 0.24 -13.86
C LEU A 276 3.37 0.42 -14.71
N GLY A 277 3.96 -0.68 -15.21
CA GLY A 277 5.23 -0.66 -15.94
C GLY A 277 6.41 -0.09 -15.14
N PRO A 278 7.65 -0.15 -15.67
CA PRO A 278 8.76 0.60 -15.10
C PRO A 278 8.48 2.11 -15.20
N ILE A 279 8.82 2.88 -14.16
CA ILE A 279 8.67 4.34 -14.17
C ILE A 279 9.55 4.91 -15.30
N PRO A 280 8.97 5.60 -16.30
CA PRO A 280 9.75 6.19 -17.40
C PRO A 280 10.84 7.14 -16.90
N ALA A 281 12.05 7.00 -17.46
CA ALA A 281 13.25 7.72 -17.03
C ALA A 281 13.15 9.25 -17.15
N ASP A 282 12.31 9.76 -18.04
CA ASP A 282 12.03 11.18 -18.23
C ASP A 282 11.29 11.80 -17.04
N VAL A 283 10.43 11.03 -16.37
CA VAL A 283 9.74 11.51 -15.16
C VAL A 283 10.60 11.39 -13.93
N MET A 284 11.47 10.37 -13.85
CA MET A 284 12.53 10.36 -12.84
C MET A 284 13.41 11.60 -12.95
N ARG A 285 13.66 12.07 -14.18
CA ARG A 285 14.40 13.31 -14.44
C ARG A 285 13.63 14.55 -13.98
N LYS A 286 12.33 14.64 -14.31
CA LYS A 286 11.46 15.77 -13.88
C LYS A 286 11.28 15.82 -12.36
N LEU A 287 11.13 14.68 -11.70
CA LEU A 287 11.02 14.60 -10.24
C LEU A 287 12.31 15.04 -9.55
N LYS A 288 13.46 14.54 -10.02
CA LYS A 288 14.77 14.96 -9.52
C LYS A 288 15.05 16.46 -9.74
N SER A 289 14.58 17.04 -10.85
CA SER A 289 14.74 18.48 -11.10
C SER A 289 13.75 19.36 -10.32
N SER A 290 12.70 18.78 -9.72
CA SER A 290 11.69 19.50 -8.94
C SER A 290 12.05 19.60 -7.45
N VAL A 291 12.96 18.74 -6.96
CA VAL A 291 13.51 18.83 -5.61
C VAL A 291 14.68 19.81 -5.64
N ARG A 292 14.42 21.08 -5.36
CA ARG A 292 15.49 22.01 -4.98
C ARG A 292 15.96 21.64 -3.57
N PRO A 293 17.27 21.49 -3.32
CA PRO A 293 17.75 21.35 -1.94
C PRO A 293 17.38 22.63 -1.20
N ALA A 294 16.49 22.53 -0.22
CA ALA A 294 16.26 23.59 0.74
C ALA A 294 17.54 23.71 1.58
N ALA A 295 18.41 24.65 1.22
CA ALA A 295 19.54 25.04 2.04
C ALA A 295 18.98 25.76 3.29
N TRP A 296 18.71 24.99 4.34
CA TRP A 296 18.48 25.55 5.66
C TRP A 296 19.85 25.91 6.26
N ALA A 297 20.18 27.20 6.21
CA ALA A 297 21.25 27.76 7.00
C ALA A 297 20.85 27.67 8.49
N ILE A 298 21.52 26.78 9.22
CA ILE A 298 21.45 26.74 10.69
C ILE A 298 22.41 27.80 11.19
N THR A 299 21.88 28.96 11.55
CA THR A 299 22.58 29.94 12.39
C THR A 299 21.98 29.93 13.78
N GLY A 300 22.73 29.34 14.72
CA GLY A 300 22.96 29.91 16.06
C GLY A 300 21.93 29.68 17.17
N LEU A 301 22.49 29.42 18.36
CA LEU A 301 21.90 29.37 19.71
C LEU A 301 21.25 28.02 20.07
N GLY A 302 21.64 27.29 21.11
CA GLY A 302 22.59 27.53 22.19
C GLY A 302 22.38 26.42 23.22
N ALA A 303 23.46 25.83 23.72
CA ALA A 303 23.41 24.79 24.73
C ALA A 303 23.12 25.40 26.12
N VAL A 304 22.13 24.87 26.85
CA VAL A 304 22.05 24.99 28.32
C VAL A 304 21.47 23.70 28.92
N TYR A 305 22.38 22.96 29.56
CA TYR A 305 22.30 22.10 30.77
C TYR A 305 21.14 21.13 31.06
N LEU A 306 21.56 19.88 31.31
CA LEU A 306 20.97 18.91 32.22
C LEU A 306 21.16 19.32 33.70
N THR A 307 20.08 19.31 34.48
CA THR A 307 19.90 18.84 35.88
C THR A 307 18.37 18.73 36.08
N GLY A 308 17.74 17.73 36.67
CA GLY A 308 17.97 17.08 37.96
C GLY A 308 16.85 17.47 38.93
N LEU A 309 15.99 16.49 39.29
CA LEU A 309 15.09 16.42 40.46
C LEU A 309 13.77 17.22 40.51
N GLY A 310 12.69 16.50 40.84
CA GLY A 310 11.89 16.83 42.03
C GLY A 310 10.54 17.52 41.85
N LEU A 311 9.46 16.74 42.03
CA LEU A 311 8.19 17.06 42.73
C LEU A 311 7.47 18.39 42.40
N SER A 312 6.21 18.29 41.94
CA SER A 312 5.04 18.68 42.76
C SER A 312 3.71 18.44 42.06
N SER A 313 2.78 17.92 42.84
CA SER A 313 1.34 17.77 42.60
C SER A 313 0.70 19.03 42.01
N LEU A 314 0.01 18.89 40.88
CA LEU A 314 -0.99 19.85 40.41
C LEU A 314 -2.38 19.28 40.68
N LYS A 315 -3.01 19.82 41.74
CA LYS A 315 -4.43 19.68 42.04
C LYS A 315 -5.26 20.22 40.88
N TYR A 316 -6.19 19.41 40.41
CA TYR A 316 -7.23 19.81 39.47
C TYR A 316 -8.39 20.46 40.23
N GLU A 317 -8.62 21.75 40.00
CA GLU A 317 -9.87 22.42 40.41
C GLU A 317 -10.90 22.36 39.28
N PRO A 318 -12.11 21.82 39.52
CA PRO A 318 -13.17 21.87 38.52
C PRO A 318 -13.83 23.26 38.48
N LYS A 319 -13.96 23.81 37.26
CA LYS A 319 -14.72 25.05 36.99
C LYS A 319 -16.18 24.91 37.45
N LYS A 320 -16.61 25.82 38.35
CA LYS A 320 -18.00 26.00 38.75
C LYS A 320 -18.88 26.36 37.55
N ARG A 321 -20.00 25.64 37.38
CA ARG A 321 -21.10 26.01 36.47
C ARG A 321 -21.82 27.27 37.00
N PRO A 322 -22.25 28.19 36.13
CA PRO A 322 -23.12 29.28 36.54
C PRO A 322 -24.53 28.77 36.88
N SER A 323 -25.04 29.23 38.01
CA SER A 323 -26.41 29.02 38.48
C SER A 323 -27.40 29.77 37.59
N ARG A 324 -28.43 29.07 37.09
CA ARG A 324 -29.62 29.70 36.51
C ARG A 324 -30.43 30.36 37.64
N SER A 325 -30.68 31.66 37.50
CA SER A 325 -31.66 32.40 38.30
C SER A 325 -33.06 32.09 37.81
N SER A 326 -33.94 31.70 38.73
CA SER A 326 -35.38 31.63 38.55
C SER A 326 -36.04 32.91 39.08
N THR A 327 -36.65 33.66 38.17
CA THR A 327 -37.68 34.70 38.36
C THR A 327 -38.36 34.76 36.98
N GLU A 328 -39.65 34.57 36.75
CA GLU A 328 -40.88 34.56 37.56
C GLU A 328 -41.76 33.36 37.14
#